data_AF-A0A7J4RXI4-F1
#
_entry.id   AF-A0A7J4RXI4-F1
#
_cell.length_a   1.000
_cell.length_b   1.000
_cell.length_c   1.000
_cell.angle_alpha   90.00
_cell.angle_beta   90.00
_cell.angle_gamma   90.00
#
_symmetry.space_group_name_H-M   'P 1'
#
loop_
_entity.id
_entity.type
_entity.pdbx_description
1 polymer ?
#
loop_
_entity_poly.entity_id
_entity_poly.type
_entity_poly.pdbx_seq_one_letter_code
_entity_poly.pdbx_strand_id
1 'polypeptide(L)'
;MLQYTDDELTAPKLAKLISSSSIKQDYANLIISITDDWKLRELPVVINRSREGWDVYLAFNNTVSNQELIVEELVIESLEIDHLFLSKTGLDELSRANSMTSTHNFPKHLRVRVIESVDKISLPQRESLATASRFAQMFYWMLETKHPLFLFGIPGIVLFILGFRLSGNVVDTFNELNSVSIGVTLTTIAMTLIGLFAMMVALILYIMGKQVEQIQSQYDLAGYDDKSI
;
A
#
# COMPACT_ATOMS: atom_id res chain seq x y z
N MET A 1 25.18 -18.81 -9.75
CA MET A 1 25.58 -17.95 -8.62
C MET A 1 26.84 -17.24 -9.06
N LEU A 2 26.83 -15.91 -9.16
CA LEU A 2 28.05 -15.14 -9.45
C LEU A 2 28.86 -15.07 -8.16
N GLN A 3 30.10 -15.54 -8.18
CA GLN A 3 31.04 -15.38 -7.09
C GLN A 3 31.97 -14.22 -7.45
N TYR A 4 32.00 -13.21 -6.59
CA TYR A 4 32.92 -12.08 -6.69
C TYR A 4 34.00 -12.27 -5.62
N THR A 5 35.26 -12.19 -6.03
CA THR A 5 36.42 -12.61 -5.22
C THR A 5 37.29 -11.43 -4.77
N ASP A 6 36.90 -10.20 -5.12
CA ASP A 6 37.59 -8.96 -4.72
C ASP A 6 36.97 -8.38 -3.46
N ASP A 7 37.80 -7.77 -2.61
CA ASP A 7 37.39 -7.17 -1.32
C ASP A 7 36.54 -5.89 -1.46
N GLU A 8 36.49 -5.28 -2.65
CA GLU A 8 35.81 -4.00 -2.88
C GLU A 8 34.64 -4.12 -3.86
N LEU A 9 33.42 -3.87 -3.38
CA LEU A 9 32.17 -3.87 -4.15
C LEU A 9 31.87 -2.48 -4.73
N THR A 10 32.69 -2.02 -5.67
CA THR A 10 32.48 -0.71 -6.33
C THR A 10 31.57 -0.82 -7.55
N ALA A 11 30.87 0.27 -7.89
CA ALA A 11 29.89 0.26 -8.98
C ALA A 11 30.50 -0.14 -10.35
N PRO A 12 31.69 0.35 -10.75
CA PRO A 12 32.35 -0.09 -11.99
C PRO A 12 32.75 -1.56 -11.99
N LYS A 13 33.28 -2.08 -10.86
CA LYS A 13 33.70 -3.48 -10.75
C LYS A 13 32.49 -4.42 -10.84
N LEU A 14 31.37 -4.07 -10.21
CA LEU A 14 30.11 -4.81 -10.33
C LEU A 14 29.55 -4.78 -11.75
N ALA A 15 29.59 -3.62 -12.43
CA ALA A 15 29.19 -3.53 -13.84
C ALA A 15 30.05 -4.44 -14.73
N LYS A 16 31.37 -4.49 -14.50
CA LYS A 16 32.28 -5.39 -15.21
C LYS A 16 32.01 -6.86 -14.93
N LEU A 17 31.70 -7.22 -13.69
CA LEU A 17 31.31 -8.60 -13.32
C LEU A 17 30.03 -9.02 -14.04
N ILE A 18 29.01 -8.17 -14.05
CA ILE A 18 27.72 -8.46 -14.70
C ILE A 18 27.90 -8.52 -16.22
N SER A 19 28.66 -7.59 -16.81
CA SER A 19 28.94 -7.58 -18.25
C SER A 19 29.71 -8.82 -18.71
N SER A 20 30.65 -9.33 -17.89
CA SER A 20 31.40 -10.56 -18.18
C SER A 20 30.66 -11.86 -17.84
N SER A 21 29.48 -11.77 -17.23
CA SER A 21 28.68 -12.94 -16.84
C SER A 21 27.88 -13.53 -17.99
N SER A 22 27.44 -14.79 -17.83
CA SER A 22 26.54 -15.48 -18.76
C SER A 22 25.06 -15.07 -18.62
N ILE A 23 24.75 -14.01 -17.87
CA ILE A 23 23.39 -13.50 -17.69
C ILE A 23 22.93 -12.85 -18.99
N LYS A 24 21.69 -13.13 -19.41
CA LYS A 24 21.10 -12.48 -20.58
C LYS A 24 21.06 -10.96 -20.38
N GLN A 25 21.90 -10.25 -21.13
CA GLN A 25 22.03 -8.79 -21.11
C GLN A 25 20.85 -8.06 -21.78
N ASP A 26 19.77 -8.76 -22.11
CA ASP A 26 18.57 -8.16 -22.70
C ASP A 26 17.71 -7.41 -21.68
N TYR A 27 18.03 -7.56 -20.39
CA TYR A 27 17.31 -6.92 -19.29
C TYR A 27 18.18 -5.88 -18.58
N ALA A 28 17.51 -4.90 -17.97
CA ALA A 28 18.16 -3.98 -17.05
C ALA A 28 18.48 -4.69 -15.72
N ASN A 29 19.55 -4.25 -15.06
CA ASN A 29 20.05 -4.81 -13.83
C ASN A 29 19.74 -3.88 -12.67
N LEU A 30 19.20 -4.44 -11.59
CA LEU A 30 19.00 -3.75 -10.33
C LEU A 30 19.83 -4.45 -9.26
N ILE A 31 20.75 -3.72 -8.67
CA ILE A 31 21.65 -4.16 -7.62
C ILE A 31 21.23 -3.42 -6.35
N ILE A 32 21.08 -4.17 -5.26
CA ILE A 32 20.68 -3.63 -3.95
C ILE A 32 21.70 -4.16 -2.95
N SER A 33 22.32 -3.25 -2.20
CA SER A 33 23.18 -3.59 -1.08
C SER A 33 22.29 -3.91 0.13
N ILE A 34 22.30 -5.17 0.56
CA ILE A 34 21.50 -5.60 1.72
C ILE A 34 22.37 -5.44 2.96
N THR A 35 22.08 -4.39 3.73
CA THR A 35 22.67 -4.14 5.05
C THR A 35 21.67 -4.51 6.16
N ASP A 36 22.13 -4.54 7.42
CA ASP A 36 21.25 -4.79 8.58
C ASP A 36 20.12 -3.75 8.70
N ASP A 37 20.35 -2.54 8.20
CA ASP A 37 19.37 -1.46 8.19
C ASP A 37 18.36 -1.55 7.04
N TRP A 38 18.64 -2.36 6.00
CA TRP A 38 17.79 -2.46 4.82
C TRP A 38 16.49 -3.20 5.12
N LYS A 39 15.35 -2.58 4.79
CA LYS A 39 14.02 -3.16 5.06
C LYS A 39 13.32 -3.51 3.77
N LEU A 40 12.65 -4.67 3.73
CA LEU A 40 11.86 -5.10 2.57
C LEU A 40 10.78 -4.08 2.13
N ARG A 41 10.34 -3.20 3.03
CA ARG A 41 9.42 -2.09 2.74
C ARG A 41 10.01 -1.06 1.76
N GLU A 42 11.32 -0.97 1.63
CA GLU A 42 12.02 -0.02 0.76
C GLU A 42 12.08 -0.52 -0.69
N LEU A 43 11.93 -1.84 -0.91
CA LEU A 43 11.98 -2.46 -2.22
C LEU A 43 11.06 -1.80 -3.27
N PRO A 44 9.77 -1.50 -2.99
CA PRO A 44 8.90 -0.84 -3.97
C PRO A 44 9.39 0.55 -4.37
N VAL A 45 10.04 1.29 -3.46
CA VAL A 45 10.59 2.63 -3.77
C VAL A 45 11.76 2.48 -4.73
N VAL A 46 12.67 1.55 -4.45
CA VAL A 46 13.82 1.24 -5.30
C VAL A 46 13.37 0.75 -6.69
N ILE A 47 12.36 -0.13 -6.75
CA ILE A 47 11.78 -0.61 -8.01
C ILE A 47 11.09 0.52 -8.78
N ASN A 48 10.40 1.44 -8.12
CA ASN A 48 9.77 2.55 -8.83
C ASN A 48 10.80 3.50 -9.43
N ARG A 49 11.88 3.78 -8.69
CA ARG A 49 13.00 4.62 -9.17
C ARG A 49 13.71 4.00 -10.38
N SER A 50 13.88 2.68 -10.40
CA SER A 50 14.47 1.99 -11.56
C SER A 50 13.61 2.08 -12.83
N ARG A 51 12.32 2.38 -12.69
CA ARG A 51 11.36 2.52 -13.80
C ARG A 51 11.24 3.95 -14.33
N GLU A 52 11.97 4.91 -13.78
CA GLU A 52 11.98 6.31 -14.24
C GLU A 52 12.76 6.50 -15.56
N GLY A 53 13.37 5.44 -16.10
CA GLY A 53 14.02 5.41 -17.41
C GLY A 53 15.49 5.83 -17.41
N TRP A 54 16.13 5.98 -16.26
CA TRP A 54 17.57 6.26 -16.19
C TRP A 54 18.39 5.17 -16.91
N ASP A 55 19.51 5.55 -17.52
CA ASP A 55 20.45 4.57 -18.08
C ASP A 55 21.39 4.04 -16.99
N VAL A 56 21.81 4.93 -16.09
CA VAL A 56 22.57 4.65 -14.86
C VAL A 56 21.94 5.44 -13.72
N TYR A 57 21.53 4.75 -12.67
CA TYR A 57 21.05 5.39 -11.45
C TYR A 57 21.80 4.80 -10.26
N LEU A 58 22.58 5.62 -9.57
CA LEU A 58 23.36 5.22 -8.41
C LEU A 58 22.87 6.00 -7.19
N ALA A 59 22.46 5.29 -6.16
CA ALA A 59 22.31 5.83 -4.83
C ALA A 59 23.44 5.33 -3.94
N PHE A 60 24.04 6.23 -3.18
CA PHE A 60 25.18 5.91 -2.31
C PHE A 60 24.93 6.33 -0.87
N ASN A 61 25.52 5.58 0.05
CA ASN A 61 25.55 5.94 1.47
C ASN A 61 26.73 6.90 1.70
N ASN A 62 26.46 8.03 2.33
CA ASN A 62 27.50 8.96 2.74
C ASN A 62 27.96 8.64 4.16
N THR A 63 29.06 7.92 4.29
CA THR A 63 29.67 7.59 5.59
C THR A 63 30.64 8.67 6.07
N VAL A 64 31.00 9.64 5.23
CA VAL A 64 32.07 10.63 5.50
C VAL A 64 31.53 12.06 5.43
N SER A 65 31.08 12.54 6.59
CA SER A 65 30.97 13.96 6.98
C SER A 65 29.81 14.79 6.40
N ASN A 66 29.25 15.65 7.28
CA ASN A 66 28.18 16.64 7.06
C ASN A 66 28.59 17.80 6.13
N GLN A 67 29.34 17.56 5.06
CA GLN A 67 29.68 18.57 4.06
C GLN A 67 28.73 18.47 2.88
N GLU A 68 28.28 19.60 2.35
CA GLU A 68 27.55 19.64 1.08
C GLU A 68 28.47 19.10 -0.03
N LEU A 69 28.21 17.87 -0.46
CA LEU A 69 28.94 17.24 -1.55
C LEU A 69 28.41 17.74 -2.88
N ILE A 70 29.31 18.16 -3.77
CA ILE A 70 28.99 18.41 -5.18
C ILE A 70 28.89 17.04 -5.86
N VAL A 71 27.67 16.52 -5.96
CA VAL A 71 27.39 15.15 -6.40
C VAL A 71 27.95 14.85 -7.79
N GLU A 72 27.99 15.85 -8.66
CA GLU A 72 28.44 15.71 -10.04
C GLU A 72 29.96 15.47 -10.17
N GLU A 73 30.76 15.93 -9.20
CA GLU A 73 32.22 15.80 -9.17
C GLU A 73 32.69 14.53 -8.45
N LEU A 74 31.78 13.80 -7.80
CA LEU A 74 32.11 12.58 -7.08
C LEU A 74 32.64 11.49 -8.01
N VAL A 75 33.72 10.85 -7.57
CA VAL A 75 34.28 9.67 -8.22
C VAL A 75 33.40 8.47 -7.91
N ILE A 76 32.83 7.84 -8.95
CA ILE A 76 31.86 6.77 -8.79
C ILE A 76 32.45 5.52 -8.14
N GLU A 77 33.74 5.24 -8.39
CA GLU A 77 34.41 4.07 -7.81
C GLU A 77 34.53 4.16 -6.28
N SER A 78 34.63 5.36 -5.71
CA SER A 78 34.78 5.54 -4.25
C SER A 78 33.46 5.56 -3.48
N LEU A 79 32.31 5.44 -4.17
CA LEU A 79 31.00 5.52 -3.53
C LEU A 79 30.55 4.18 -2.97
N GLU A 80 30.08 4.18 -1.73
CA GLU A 80 29.46 3.01 -1.11
C GLU A 80 28.03 2.84 -1.64
N ILE A 81 27.78 1.75 -2.35
CA ILE A 81 26.51 1.52 -3.05
C ILE A 81 25.41 1.19 -2.04
N ASP A 82 24.31 1.95 -2.11
CA ASP A 82 23.03 1.56 -1.51
C ASP A 82 22.19 0.76 -2.52
N HIS A 83 21.89 1.39 -3.66
CA HIS A 83 21.28 0.71 -4.81
C HIS A 83 21.77 1.28 -6.13
N LEU A 84 21.91 0.40 -7.12
CA LEU A 84 22.42 0.71 -8.44
C LEU A 84 21.51 0.08 -9.50
N PHE A 85 20.99 0.91 -10.40
CA PHE A 85 20.26 0.47 -11.58
C PHE A 85 21.06 0.75 -12.85
N LEU A 86 21.11 -0.24 -13.72
CA LEU A 86 21.84 -0.22 -14.97
C LEU A 86 20.95 -0.73 -16.10
N SER A 87 20.63 0.15 -17.04
CA SER A 87 20.20 -0.26 -18.37
C SER A 87 21.32 -1.03 -19.09
N LYS A 88 21.01 -1.66 -20.24
CA LYS A 88 22.03 -2.34 -21.05
C LYS A 88 23.17 -1.40 -21.48
N THR A 89 22.81 -0.23 -22.01
CA THR A 89 23.73 0.83 -22.43
C THR A 89 24.53 1.38 -21.25
N GLY A 90 23.87 1.61 -20.12
CA GLY A 90 24.52 2.08 -18.89
C GLY A 90 25.47 1.06 -18.28
N LEU A 91 25.15 -0.24 -18.35
CA LEU A 91 26.03 -1.32 -17.92
C LEU A 91 27.33 -1.34 -18.73
N ASP A 92 27.22 -1.25 -20.05
CA ASP A 92 28.38 -1.28 -20.95
C ASP A 92 29.31 -0.10 -20.69
N GLU A 93 28.76 1.12 -20.53
CA GLU A 93 29.57 2.31 -20.23
C GLU A 93 30.16 2.29 -18.82
N LEU A 94 29.39 1.89 -17.80
CA LEU A 94 29.89 1.81 -16.43
C LEU A 94 30.97 0.72 -16.28
N SER A 95 30.90 -0.37 -17.06
CA SER A 95 31.93 -1.41 -17.06
C SER A 95 33.30 -0.94 -17.59
N ARG A 96 33.31 0.17 -18.36
CA ARG A 96 34.50 0.81 -18.93
C ARG A 96 34.98 2.00 -18.09
N ALA A 97 34.26 2.36 -17.04
CA ALA A 97 34.64 3.44 -16.15
C ALA A 97 36.00 3.16 -15.48
N ASN A 98 36.75 4.23 -15.26
CA ASN A 98 38.05 4.23 -14.57
C ASN A 98 37.94 4.88 -13.18
N SER A 99 39.03 4.86 -12.42
CA SER A 99 39.11 5.37 -11.04
C SER A 99 38.97 6.89 -10.88
N MET A 100 38.76 7.64 -11.96
CA MET A 100 38.47 9.07 -11.93
C MET A 100 37.13 9.40 -12.61
N THR A 101 36.31 8.39 -12.92
CA THR A 101 35.05 8.60 -13.62
C THR A 101 34.02 9.22 -12.69
N SER A 102 33.62 10.44 -13.01
CA SER A 102 32.48 11.13 -12.42
C SER A 102 31.28 11.11 -13.38
N THR A 103 30.16 11.70 -12.94
CA THR A 103 28.96 11.81 -13.77
C THR A 103 29.20 12.54 -15.11
N HIS A 104 30.14 13.48 -15.14
CA HIS A 104 30.46 14.26 -16.35
C HIS A 104 31.19 13.46 -17.43
N ASN A 105 31.82 12.35 -17.06
CA ASN A 105 32.55 11.51 -18.01
C ASN A 105 31.61 10.63 -18.85
N PHE A 106 30.33 10.52 -18.49
CA PHE A 106 29.37 9.74 -19.26
C PHE A 106 28.96 10.46 -20.55
N PRO A 107 28.70 9.70 -21.63
CA PRO A 107 28.13 10.24 -22.85
C PRO A 107 26.83 11.01 -22.60
N LYS A 108 26.71 12.22 -23.18
CA LYS A 108 25.54 13.11 -23.00
C LYS A 108 24.20 12.52 -23.42
N HIS A 109 24.20 11.45 -24.21
CA HIS A 109 22.97 10.78 -24.64
C HIS A 109 22.43 9.81 -23.57
N LEU A 110 23.23 9.47 -22.55
CA LEU A 110 22.81 8.63 -21.44
C LEU A 110 22.24 9.48 -20.31
N ARG A 111 21.13 9.01 -19.75
CA ARG A 111 20.51 9.60 -18.57
C ARG A 111 21.17 9.01 -17.33
N VAL A 112 22.15 9.73 -16.80
CA VAL A 112 22.88 9.34 -15.59
C VAL A 112 22.41 10.17 -14.41
N ARG A 113 22.15 9.50 -13.29
CA ARG A 113 21.79 10.15 -12.03
C ARG A 113 22.53 9.51 -10.87
N VAL A 114 23.21 10.34 -10.10
CA VAL A 114 23.82 9.95 -8.83
C VAL A 114 23.12 10.75 -7.75
N ILE A 115 22.71 10.08 -6.67
CA ILE A 115 22.09 10.73 -5.52
C ILE A 115 22.66 10.17 -4.22
N GLU A 116 22.71 11.02 -3.21
CA GLU A 116 22.92 10.57 -1.84
C GLU A 116 21.63 9.90 -1.33
N SER A 117 21.78 8.75 -0.66
CA SER A 117 20.69 8.12 0.06
C SER A 117 20.39 8.92 1.32
N VAL A 118 19.51 9.92 1.17
CA VAL A 118 18.96 10.69 2.30
C VAL A 118 18.20 9.75 3.23
N ASP A 119 18.32 9.99 4.54
CA ASP A 119 17.65 9.24 5.60
C ASP A 119 16.25 8.80 5.22
N LYS A 120 16.01 7.50 5.41
CA LYS A 120 14.81 6.76 5.00
C LYS A 120 13.57 7.57 5.36
N ILE A 121 12.86 8.06 4.34
CA ILE A 121 11.57 8.74 4.49
C ILE A 121 10.72 7.87 5.41
N SER A 122 10.48 8.36 6.63
CA SER A 122 9.58 7.72 7.58
C SER A 122 8.17 7.87 7.02
N LEU A 123 7.82 6.97 6.11
CA LEU A 123 6.45 6.89 5.61
C LEU A 123 5.57 6.75 6.86
N PRO A 124 4.62 7.68 7.10
CA PRO A 124 3.72 7.57 8.22
C PRO A 124 3.14 6.17 8.16
N GLN A 125 3.42 5.40 9.21
CA GLN A 125 3.12 3.98 9.29
C GLN A 125 1.68 3.81 8.84
N ARG A 126 1.46 3.24 7.65
CA ARG A 126 0.10 3.05 7.13
C ARG A 126 -0.64 2.29 8.21
N GLU A 127 -1.61 2.93 8.84
CA GLU A 127 -2.51 2.33 9.83
C GLU A 127 -3.43 1.27 9.18
N SER A 128 -3.01 0.64 8.10
CA SER A 128 -3.85 -0.17 7.22
C SER A 128 -4.37 -1.45 7.88
N LEU A 129 -3.88 -1.80 9.08
CA LEU A 129 -4.37 -2.93 9.88
C LEU A 129 -4.92 -2.49 11.25
N ALA A 130 -4.36 -1.46 11.88
CA ALA A 130 -4.88 -0.93 13.14
C ALA A 130 -6.21 -0.18 12.96
N THR A 131 -6.43 0.50 11.84
CA THR A 131 -7.72 1.18 11.57
C THR A 131 -8.81 0.19 11.13
N ALA A 132 -8.43 -0.92 10.46
CA ALA A 132 -9.34 -2.06 10.26
C ALA A 132 -9.73 -2.72 11.60
N SER A 133 -8.84 -2.68 12.60
CA SER A 133 -9.13 -3.13 13.96
C SER A 133 -10.17 -2.26 14.65
N ARG A 134 -10.27 -0.94 14.39
CA ARG A 134 -11.33 -0.10 14.98
C ARG A 134 -12.73 -0.50 14.50
N PHE A 135 -12.86 -0.85 13.23
CA PHE A 135 -14.13 -1.36 12.70
C PHE A 135 -14.47 -2.73 13.30
N ALA A 136 -13.50 -3.65 13.37
CA ALA A 136 -13.71 -4.94 14.01
C ALA A 136 -14.03 -4.82 15.52
N GLN A 137 -13.37 -3.89 16.23
CA GLN A 137 -13.65 -3.57 17.65
C GLN A 137 -15.05 -2.95 17.81
N MET A 138 -15.48 -2.09 16.90
CA MET A 138 -16.84 -1.55 16.89
C MET A 138 -17.88 -2.65 16.66
N PHE A 139 -17.62 -3.60 15.74
CA PHE A 139 -18.50 -4.75 15.52
C PHE A 139 -18.51 -5.70 16.72
N TYR A 140 -17.36 -5.96 17.32
CA TYR A 140 -17.24 -6.77 18.53
C TYR A 140 -18.03 -6.13 19.69
N TRP A 141 -17.84 -4.83 19.92
CA TRP A 141 -18.59 -4.07 20.91
C TRP A 141 -20.10 -4.09 20.64
N MET A 142 -20.50 -3.99 19.37
CA MET A 142 -21.91 -4.06 18.97
C MET A 142 -22.54 -5.45 19.17
N LEU A 143 -21.77 -6.53 18.98
CA LEU A 143 -22.20 -7.89 19.29
C LEU A 143 -22.25 -8.13 20.80
N GLU A 144 -21.30 -7.55 21.55
CA GLU A 144 -21.21 -7.65 23.01
C GLU A 144 -22.33 -6.88 23.74
N THR A 145 -22.70 -5.69 23.25
CA THR A 145 -23.79 -4.88 23.83
C THR A 145 -25.20 -5.35 23.49
N LYS A 146 -25.37 -6.43 22.70
CA LYS A 146 -26.66 -7.08 22.39
C LYS A 146 -27.76 -6.17 21.79
N HIS A 147 -27.42 -4.97 21.32
CA HIS A 147 -28.39 -4.01 20.75
C HIS A 147 -28.08 -3.54 19.31
N PRO A 148 -27.75 -4.44 18.36
CA PRO A 148 -27.54 -4.08 16.95
C PRO A 148 -28.80 -3.48 16.29
N LEU A 149 -29.98 -3.78 16.83
CA LEU A 149 -31.26 -3.22 16.41
C LEU A 149 -31.33 -1.69 16.61
N PHE A 150 -30.72 -1.16 17.67
CA PHE A 150 -30.72 0.28 17.91
C PHE A 150 -29.77 1.00 16.95
N LEU A 151 -28.58 0.43 16.72
CA LEU A 151 -27.51 1.06 15.95
C LEU A 151 -27.79 1.10 14.44
N PHE A 152 -28.41 0.06 13.88
CA PHE A 152 -28.74 0.00 12.45
C PHE A 152 -30.24 0.11 12.16
N GLY A 153 -31.10 -0.37 13.06
CA GLY A 153 -32.55 -0.39 12.85
C GLY A 153 -33.18 0.99 12.93
N ILE A 154 -32.91 1.77 13.99
CA ILE A 154 -33.49 3.12 14.14
C ILE A 154 -33.04 4.06 13.01
N PRO A 155 -31.72 4.17 12.69
CA PRO A 155 -31.29 4.96 11.54
C PRO A 155 -31.87 4.44 10.23
N GLY A 156 -31.98 3.12 10.05
CA GLY A 156 -32.58 2.50 8.87
C GLY A 156 -34.05 2.90 8.68
N ILE A 157 -34.85 2.86 9.75
CA ILE A 157 -36.26 3.30 9.75
C ILE A 157 -36.37 4.78 9.42
N VAL A 158 -35.54 5.63 10.01
CA VAL A 158 -35.55 7.07 9.73
C VAL A 158 -35.21 7.35 8.26
N LEU A 159 -34.17 6.72 7.73
CA LEU A 159 -33.78 6.85 6.31
C LEU A 159 -34.87 6.34 5.38
N PHE A 160 -35.50 5.20 5.72
CA PHE A 160 -36.61 4.64 4.93
C PHE A 160 -37.82 5.57 4.89
N ILE A 161 -38.24 6.13 6.04
CA ILE A 161 -39.35 7.09 6.10
C ILE A 161 -39.03 8.35 5.30
N LEU A 162 -37.80 8.86 5.40
CA LEU A 162 -37.39 10.06 4.65
C LEU A 162 -37.38 9.79 3.14
N GLY A 163 -36.82 8.66 2.72
CA GLY A 163 -36.85 8.23 1.31
C GLY A 163 -38.28 8.00 0.80
N PHE A 164 -39.17 7.43 1.63
CA PHE A 164 -40.57 7.23 1.27
C PHE A 164 -41.32 8.55 1.09
N ARG A 165 -41.09 9.53 1.99
CA ARG A 165 -41.65 10.89 1.89
C ARG A 165 -41.15 11.62 0.66
N LEU A 166 -39.85 11.54 0.38
CA LEU A 166 -39.24 12.14 -0.82
C LEU A 166 -39.78 11.49 -2.10
N SER A 167 -40.05 10.18 -2.09
CA SER A 167 -40.65 9.46 -3.21
C SER A 167 -42.07 9.95 -3.52
N GLY A 168 -42.90 10.14 -2.50
CA GLY A 168 -44.24 10.73 -2.67
C GLY A 168 -44.18 12.11 -3.31
N ASN A 169 -43.33 12.99 -2.78
CA ASN A 169 -43.14 14.33 -3.33
C ASN A 169 -42.61 14.31 -4.78
N VAL A 170 -41.74 13.36 -5.14
CA VAL A 170 -41.23 13.20 -6.50
C VAL A 170 -42.35 12.81 -7.46
N VAL A 171 -43.22 11.87 -7.08
CA VAL A 171 -44.34 11.42 -7.93
C VAL A 171 -45.34 12.55 -8.16
N ASP A 172 -45.68 13.30 -7.11
CA ASP A 172 -46.63 14.41 -7.21
C ASP A 172 -46.05 15.57 -8.05
N THR A 173 -44.77 15.89 -7.88
CA THR A 173 -44.09 16.94 -8.66
C THR A 173 -43.89 16.54 -10.13
N PHE A 174 -43.71 15.25 -10.42
CA PHE A 174 -43.62 14.74 -11.80
C PHE A 174 -44.95 14.89 -12.54
N ASN A 175 -46.06 14.65 -11.85
CA ASN A 175 -47.40 14.83 -12.40
C ASN A 175 -47.76 16.31 -12.61
N GLU A 176 -47.26 17.22 -11.77
CA GLU A 176 -47.61 18.65 -11.84
C GLU A 176 -46.70 19.46 -12.78
N LEU A 177 -45.40 19.11 -12.91
CA LEU A 177 -44.42 19.93 -13.62
C LEU A 177 -43.75 19.26 -14.83
N ASN A 178 -44.04 17.99 -15.15
CA ASN A 178 -43.37 17.22 -16.23
C ASN A 178 -41.83 17.20 -16.15
N SER A 179 -41.25 17.65 -15.04
CA SER A 179 -39.80 17.75 -14.85
C SER A 179 -39.44 17.56 -13.37
N VAL A 180 -39.01 16.35 -13.02
CA VAL A 180 -38.30 16.10 -11.76
C VAL A 180 -36.81 15.99 -12.05
N SER A 181 -35.99 16.57 -11.19
CA SER A 181 -34.54 16.45 -11.26
C SER A 181 -34.11 14.99 -11.06
N ILE A 182 -33.38 14.44 -12.03
CA ILE A 182 -32.84 13.07 -12.01
C ILE A 182 -32.04 12.79 -10.72
N GLY A 183 -31.32 13.81 -10.21
CA GLY A 183 -30.57 13.69 -8.97
C GLY A 183 -31.45 13.42 -7.74
N VAL A 184 -32.62 14.07 -7.67
CA VAL A 184 -33.57 13.89 -6.57
C VAL A 184 -34.16 12.49 -6.60
N THR A 185 -34.54 11.98 -7.78
CA THR A 185 -35.03 10.61 -7.95
C THR A 185 -33.97 9.58 -7.56
N LEU A 186 -32.72 9.77 -8.00
CA LEU A 186 -31.62 8.85 -7.68
C LEU A 186 -31.29 8.83 -6.18
N THR A 187 -31.24 9.99 -5.54
CA THR A 187 -31.04 10.10 -4.08
C THR A 187 -32.18 9.45 -3.31
N THR A 188 -33.42 9.61 -3.77
CA THR A 188 -34.61 9.00 -3.16
C THR A 188 -34.56 7.47 -3.23
N ILE A 189 -34.19 6.92 -4.39
CA ILE A 189 -34.00 5.47 -4.56
C ILE A 189 -32.86 4.96 -3.68
N ALA A 190 -31.72 5.66 -3.66
CA ALA A 190 -30.58 5.26 -2.82
C ALA A 190 -30.95 5.26 -1.32
N MET A 191 -31.64 6.31 -0.86
CA MET A 191 -32.03 6.47 0.54
C MET A 191 -33.03 5.39 0.99
N THR A 192 -34.01 5.06 0.16
CA THR A 192 -34.97 3.98 0.45
C THR A 192 -34.30 2.61 0.49
N LEU A 193 -33.41 2.30 -0.46
CA LEU A 193 -32.66 1.05 -0.48
C LEU A 193 -31.73 0.92 0.73
N ILE A 194 -30.97 1.97 1.07
CA ILE A 194 -30.09 1.98 2.24
C ILE A 194 -30.91 1.77 3.53
N GLY A 195 -32.06 2.45 3.67
CA GLY A 195 -32.95 2.26 4.81
C GLY A 195 -33.44 0.82 4.95
N LEU A 196 -33.84 0.20 3.83
CA LEU A 196 -34.32 -1.19 3.81
C LEU A 196 -33.19 -2.19 4.16
N PHE A 197 -32.00 -2.01 3.57
CA PHE A 197 -30.84 -2.85 3.89
C PHE A 197 -30.42 -2.73 5.35
N ALA A 198 -30.42 -1.52 5.90
CA ALA A 198 -30.09 -1.29 7.32
C ALA A 198 -31.09 -2.00 8.25
N MET A 199 -32.39 -1.97 7.93
CA MET A 199 -33.40 -2.73 8.67
C MET A 199 -33.18 -4.25 8.59
N MET A 200 -32.87 -4.77 7.40
CA MET A 200 -32.59 -6.21 7.25
C MET A 200 -31.38 -6.64 8.07
N VAL A 201 -30.29 -5.88 8.02
CA VAL A 201 -29.08 -6.17 8.82
C VAL A 201 -29.39 -6.13 10.32
N ALA A 202 -30.15 -5.14 10.77
CA ALA A 202 -30.57 -5.01 12.15
C ALA A 202 -31.39 -6.22 12.64
N LEU A 203 -32.29 -6.72 11.80
CA LEU A 203 -33.14 -7.88 12.10
C LEU A 203 -32.32 -9.19 12.09
N ILE A 204 -31.44 -9.38 11.11
CA ILE A 204 -30.55 -10.56 11.05
C ILE A 204 -29.67 -10.62 12.30
N LEU A 205 -29.06 -9.51 12.70
CA LEU A 205 -28.22 -9.46 13.89
C LEU A 205 -29.02 -9.70 15.18
N TYR A 206 -30.25 -9.20 15.26
CA TYR A 206 -31.14 -9.48 16.39
C TYR A 206 -31.46 -10.97 16.51
N ILE A 207 -31.86 -11.60 15.40
CA ILE A 207 -32.19 -13.03 15.37
C ILE A 207 -30.95 -13.88 15.67
N MET A 208 -29.81 -13.56 15.07
CA MET A 208 -28.54 -14.28 15.29
C MET A 208 -28.11 -14.21 16.76
N GLY A 209 -28.15 -13.02 17.37
CA GLY A 209 -27.84 -12.86 18.80
C GLY A 209 -28.76 -13.72 19.68
N LYS A 210 -30.06 -13.75 19.39
CA LYS A 210 -31.03 -14.57 20.13
C LYS A 210 -30.82 -16.08 19.95
N GLN A 211 -30.52 -16.54 18.74
CA GLN A 211 -30.28 -17.97 18.48
C GLN A 211 -29.03 -18.46 19.22
N VAL A 212 -27.98 -17.64 19.28
CA VAL A 212 -26.74 -17.98 20.01
C VAL A 212 -26.99 -18.09 21.51
N GLU A 213 -27.75 -17.16 22.11
CA GLU A 213 -28.14 -17.24 23.53
C GLU A 213 -28.93 -18.52 23.84
N GLN A 214 -29.87 -18.90 22.96
CA GLN A 214 -30.67 -20.11 23.13
C GLN A 214 -29.81 -21.37 23.08
N ILE A 215 -28.88 -21.46 22.12
CA ILE A 215 -27.96 -22.60 22.00
C ILE A 215 -27.07 -22.72 23.24
N GLN A 216 -26.51 -21.61 23.74
CA GLN A 216 -25.70 -21.62 24.97
C GLN A 216 -26.51 -22.12 26.18
N SER A 217 -27.75 -21.63 26.35
CA SER A 217 -28.61 -22.06 27.46
C SER A 217 -28.94 -23.56 27.42
N GLN A 218 -29.06 -24.17 26.24
CA GLN A 218 -29.31 -25.61 26.10
C GLN A 218 -28.07 -26.44 26.46
N TYR A 219 -26.86 -25.98 26.10
CA TYR A 219 -25.61 -26.63 26.52
C TYR A 219 -25.38 -26.54 28.03
N ASP A 220 -25.65 -25.38 28.64
CA ASP A 220 -25.51 -25.20 30.09
C ASP A 220 -26.49 -26.09 30.89
N LEU A 221 -27.72 -26.25 30.41
CA LEU A 221 -28.72 -27.13 31.01
C LEU A 221 -28.36 -28.62 30.85
N ALA A 222 -27.91 -29.04 29.67
CA ALA A 222 -27.49 -30.43 29.42
C ALA A 222 -26.25 -30.82 30.25
N GLY A 223 -25.32 -29.89 30.47
CA GLY A 223 -24.16 -30.10 31.32
C GLY A 223 -24.46 -30.13 32.83
N TYR A 224 -25.64 -29.66 33.26
CA TYR A 224 -26.10 -29.75 34.64
C TYR A 224 -26.72 -31.13 34.94
N ASP A 225 -27.54 -31.66 34.02
CA ASP A 225 -28.15 -32.99 34.19
C ASP A 225 -27.09 -34.11 34.26
N ASP A 226 -26.02 -34.03 33.47
CA ASP A 226 -24.91 -35.01 33.45
C ASP A 226 -24.10 -35.05 34.77
N LYS A 227 -24.17 -33.99 35.60
CA LYS A 227 -23.47 -33.91 36.90
C LYS A 227 -24.35 -34.34 38.09
N SER A 228 -25.61 -34.67 37.84
CA SER A 228 -26.61 -34.96 38.87
C SER A 228 -27.08 -36.42 38.92
N ILE A 229 -26.44 -37.30 38.13
CA ILE A 229 -26.66 -38.76 38.13
C ILE A 229 -25.45 -39.46 38.75
#